data_AF-A0A2G2WWJ5-F1
#
_entry.id   AF-A0A2G2WWJ5-F1
#
_cell.length_a   1.000
_cell.length_b   1.000
_cell.length_c   1.000
_cell.angle_alpha   90.00
_cell.angle_beta   90.00
_cell.angle_gamma   90.00
#
_symmetry.space_group_name_H-M   'P 1'
#
loop_
_entity.id
_entity.type
_entity.pdbx_description
1 polymer ?
#
loop_
_entity_poly.entity_id
_entity_poly.type
_entity_poly.pdbx_seq_one_letter_code
_entity_poly.pdbx_strand_id
1 'polypeptide(L)'
;MEVEEGGEESEFAGEEEDIRVDPAEFLTMIVKGKAIHVLIDIGSTHNFLDYNTARKLGCLLTAITPFGVSVADGKKVQSNYMCKGLTWKMQGVTFDSDMLILPIGGCNKVLGI
;
A
#
# COMPACT_ATOMS: atom_id res chain seq x y z
N MET A 1 36.79 -45.50 -26.78
CA MET A 1 35.92 -46.16 -25.79
C MET A 1 36.71 -46.06 -24.50
N GLU A 2 36.43 -45.20 -23.53
CA GLU A 2 35.28 -44.34 -23.19
C GLU A 2 35.88 -43.11 -22.47
N VAL A 3 35.68 -41.90 -23.00
CA VAL A 3 34.95 -40.77 -22.37
C VAL A 3 35.15 -40.65 -20.85
N GLU A 4 35.97 -39.69 -20.42
CA GLU A 4 35.96 -39.15 -19.06
C GLU A 4 34.79 -38.16 -18.96
N GLU A 5 33.77 -38.50 -18.16
CA GLU A 5 32.75 -37.55 -17.74
C GLU A 5 33.18 -36.90 -16.41
N GLY A 6 33.57 -35.63 -16.49
CA GLY A 6 33.79 -34.75 -15.36
C GLY A 6 33.18 -33.39 -15.67
N GLY A 7 31.85 -33.31 -15.59
CA GLY A 7 31.16 -32.02 -15.63
C GLY A 7 31.35 -31.32 -14.30
N GLU A 8 32.11 -30.22 -14.28
CA GLU A 8 32.14 -29.30 -13.14
C GLU A 8 30.79 -28.58 -13.11
N GLU A 9 29.93 -28.97 -12.15
CA GLU A 9 28.76 -28.17 -11.78
C GLU A 9 29.27 -26.87 -11.17
N SER A 10 29.12 -25.76 -11.90
CA SER A 10 29.37 -24.42 -11.39
C SER A 10 28.36 -24.13 -10.28
N GLU A 11 28.82 -24.16 -9.03
CA GLU A 11 28.05 -23.72 -7.87
C GLU A 11 27.86 -22.20 -7.99
N PHE A 12 26.69 -21.77 -8.47
CA PHE A 12 26.27 -20.38 -8.38
C PHE A 12 26.06 -20.08 -6.90
N ALA A 13 27.08 -19.53 -6.25
CA ALA A 13 26.93 -18.82 -4.99
C ALA A 13 26.09 -17.58 -5.29
N GLY A 14 24.76 -17.74 -5.24
CA GLY A 14 23.85 -16.60 -5.12
C GLY A 14 24.21 -15.91 -3.82
N GLU A 15 24.59 -14.64 -3.90
CA GLU A 15 24.63 -13.79 -2.72
C GLU A 15 23.23 -13.85 -2.10
N GLU A 16 23.11 -14.45 -0.92
CA GLU A 16 21.94 -14.24 -0.08
C GLU A 16 21.96 -12.75 0.26
N GLU A 17 21.25 -11.95 -0.55
CA GLU A 17 20.88 -10.61 -0.12
C GLU A 17 20.01 -10.81 1.12
N ASP A 18 20.63 -10.59 2.26
CA ASP A 18 19.98 -10.50 3.56
C ASP A 18 19.00 -9.33 3.46
N ILE A 19 17.76 -9.60 3.00
CA ILE A 19 16.69 -8.63 2.92
C ILE A 19 16.37 -8.26 4.36
N ARG A 20 17.05 -7.23 4.85
CA ARG A 20 16.70 -6.54 6.08
C ARG A 20 15.33 -5.93 5.85
N VAL A 21 14.30 -6.61 6.35
CA VAL A 21 12.93 -6.08 6.34
C VAL A 21 12.87 -4.96 7.37
N ASP A 22 12.99 -3.72 6.91
CA ASP A 22 12.82 -2.54 7.73
C ASP A 22 11.37 -2.44 8.27
N PRO A 23 11.17 -1.84 9.45
CA PRO A 23 9.87 -1.82 10.13
C PRO A 23 8.88 -0.94 9.37
N ALA A 24 7.88 -1.56 8.73
CA ALA A 24 6.81 -0.92 7.95
C ALA A 24 7.32 0.12 6.92
N GLU A 25 7.90 -0.35 5.82
CA GLU A 25 8.28 0.52 4.71
C GLU A 25 7.05 1.20 4.10
N PHE A 26 6.93 2.51 4.30
CA PHE A 26 6.00 3.32 3.53
C PHE A 26 6.58 3.58 2.15
N LEU A 27 5.81 3.28 1.10
CA LEU A 27 6.15 3.70 -0.25
C LEU A 27 5.69 5.14 -0.50
N THR A 28 6.29 5.80 -1.48
CA THR A 28 5.84 7.13 -1.93
C THR A 28 5.06 7.01 -3.24
N MET A 29 3.90 7.65 -3.29
CA MET A 29 3.10 7.79 -4.52
C MET A 29 2.73 9.25 -4.78
N ILE A 30 2.40 9.56 -6.04
CA ILE A 30 1.94 10.88 -6.46
C ILE A 30 0.42 10.83 -6.68
N VAL A 31 -0.31 11.62 -5.90
CA VAL A 31 -1.77 11.78 -6.02
C VAL A 31 -2.06 13.24 -6.35
N LYS A 32 -2.72 13.51 -7.47
CA LYS A 32 -3.02 14.89 -7.92
C LYS A 32 -1.80 15.83 -7.85
N GLY A 33 -0.62 15.32 -8.27
CA GLY A 33 0.64 16.07 -8.28
C GLY A 33 1.32 16.22 -6.91
N LYS A 34 0.80 15.61 -5.84
CA LYS A 34 1.38 15.69 -4.48
C LYS A 34 1.92 14.33 -4.05
N ALA A 35 3.13 14.32 -3.51
CA ALA A 35 3.72 13.12 -2.92
C ALA A 35 3.06 12.82 -1.56
N ILE A 36 2.67 11.57 -1.36
CA ILE A 36 2.13 11.07 -0.09
C ILE A 36 2.74 9.70 0.23
N HIS A 37 2.75 9.34 1.51
CA HIS A 37 3.21 8.04 1.99
C HIS A 37 2.06 7.02 2.04
N VAL A 38 2.30 5.83 1.48
CA VAL A 38 1.36 4.71 1.49
C VAL A 38 1.93 3.54 2.27
N LEU A 39 1.08 2.88 3.05
CA LEU A 39 1.35 1.56 3.59
C LEU A 39 0.71 0.51 2.67
N ILE A 40 1.48 -0.48 2.24
CA ILE A 40 0.95 -1.68 1.58
C ILE A 40 0.68 -2.70 2.68
N ASP A 41 -0.58 -3.03 2.93
CA ASP A 41 -1.00 -3.91 4.01
C ASP A 41 -1.91 -5.02 3.48
N ILE A 42 -1.33 -6.19 3.24
CA ILE A 42 -2.06 -7.37 2.78
C ILE A 42 -3.07 -7.90 3.82
N GLY A 43 -2.97 -7.47 5.09
CA GLY A 43 -3.93 -7.81 6.13
C GLY A 43 -5.17 -6.92 6.13
N SER A 44 -5.15 -5.81 5.39
CA SER A 44 -6.30 -4.91 5.23
C SER A 44 -7.24 -5.40 4.13
N THR A 45 -8.54 -5.42 4.43
CA THR A 45 -9.60 -5.85 3.50
C THR A 45 -10.12 -4.74 2.59
N HIS A 46 -9.67 -3.50 2.82
CA HIS A 46 -10.12 -2.31 2.08
C HIS A 46 -8.96 -1.32 1.94
N ASN A 47 -9.09 -0.43 0.97
CA ASN A 47 -8.20 0.71 0.81
C ASN A 47 -8.69 1.90 1.64
N PHE A 48 -7.76 2.57 2.32
CA PHE A 48 -8.07 3.71 3.19
C PHE A 48 -7.27 4.94 2.82
N LEU A 49 -7.91 6.10 2.89
CA LEU A 49 -7.26 7.42 2.78
C LEU A 49 -7.55 8.22 4.04
N ASP A 50 -6.50 8.80 4.62
CA ASP A 50 -6.65 9.66 5.79
C ASP A 50 -7.53 10.88 5.47
N TYR A 51 -8.44 11.20 6.37
CA TYR A 51 -9.39 12.31 6.21
C TYR A 51 -8.73 13.65 5.92
N ASN A 52 -7.65 13.98 6.64
CA ASN A 52 -6.95 15.25 6.44
C ASN A 52 -6.19 15.26 5.11
N THR A 53 -5.64 14.11 4.72
CA THR A 53 -5.01 13.92 3.41
C THR A 53 -6.04 14.13 2.29
N ALA A 54 -7.20 13.49 2.36
CA ALA A 54 -8.27 13.63 1.38
C ALA A 54 -8.71 15.09 1.20
N ARG A 55 -8.84 15.84 2.32
CA ARG A 55 -9.15 17.28 2.30
C ARG A 55 -8.05 18.09 1.62
N LYS A 56 -6.79 17.86 1.95
CA LYS A 56 -5.62 18.55 1.34
C LYS A 56 -5.46 18.26 -0.15
N LEU A 57 -5.87 17.07 -0.59
CA LEU A 57 -5.90 16.66 -2.00
C LEU A 57 -7.14 17.20 -2.74
N GLY A 58 -8.10 17.83 -2.05
CA GLY A 58 -9.35 18.28 -2.65
C GLY A 58 -10.15 17.11 -3.23
N CYS A 59 -10.16 15.97 -2.55
CA CYS A 59 -10.97 14.82 -2.95
C CYS A 59 -12.46 15.10 -2.74
N LEU A 60 -13.29 14.63 -3.67
CA LEU A 60 -14.73 14.66 -3.48
C LEU A 60 -15.13 13.49 -2.57
N LEU A 61 -15.66 13.82 -1.39
CA LEU A 61 -16.08 12.82 -0.41
C LEU A 61 -17.57 12.53 -0.59
N THR A 62 -17.90 11.30 -0.95
CA THR A 62 -19.28 10.83 -1.06
C THR A 62 -19.70 10.21 0.26
N ALA A 63 -20.84 10.63 0.82
CA ALA A 63 -21.40 9.99 2.00
C ALA A 63 -21.81 8.55 1.67
N ILE A 64 -21.55 7.65 2.61
CA ILE A 64 -21.93 6.23 2.53
C ILE A 64 -22.74 5.84 3.77
N THR A 65 -23.41 4.70 3.73
CA THR A 65 -23.99 4.11 4.94
C THR A 65 -22.85 3.86 5.93
N PRO A 66 -22.87 4.47 7.13
CA PRO A 66 -21.76 4.33 8.06
C PRO A 66 -21.58 2.89 8.53
N PHE A 67 -20.32 2.45 8.61
CA PHE A 67 -19.98 1.15 9.18
C PHE A 67 -18.68 1.20 9.98
N GLY A 68 -18.55 0.26 10.91
CA GLY A 68 -17.38 0.14 11.77
C GLY A 68 -16.27 -0.63 11.10
N VAL A 69 -15.05 -0.08 11.15
CA VAL A 69 -13.81 -0.70 10.69
C VAL A 69 -12.95 -0.98 11.91
N SER A 70 -12.49 -2.23 12.04
CA SER A 70 -11.47 -2.58 13.05
C SER A 70 -10.11 -2.16 12.52
N VAL A 71 -9.35 -1.39 13.30
CA VAL A 71 -7.99 -0.96 12.93
C VAL A 71 -6.94 -1.72 13.75
N ALA A 72 -5.66 -1.58 13.40
CA ALA A 72 -4.56 -2.40 13.93
C ALA A 72 -4.41 -2.35 15.46
N ASP A 73 -4.81 -1.26 16.12
CA ASP A 73 -4.77 -1.12 17.58
C ASP A 73 -5.98 -1.76 18.29
N GLY A 74 -6.82 -2.48 17.55
CA GLY A 74 -8.02 -3.16 18.04
C GLY A 74 -9.24 -2.23 18.22
N LYS A 75 -9.10 -0.91 17.99
CA LYS A 75 -10.24 0.01 18.05
C LYS A 75 -11.14 -0.17 16.84
N LYS A 76 -12.40 0.21 17.03
CA LYS A 76 -13.37 0.36 15.95
C LYS A 76 -13.52 1.83 15.60
N VAL A 77 -13.27 2.16 14.35
CA VAL A 77 -13.43 3.50 13.80
C VAL A 77 -14.56 3.49 12.79
N GLN A 78 -15.41 4.51 12.80
CA GLN A 78 -16.51 4.62 11.86
C GLN A 78 -16.03 5.26 10.56
N SER A 79 -16.30 4.62 9.42
CA SER A 79 -16.18 5.27 8.12
C SER A 79 -17.53 5.82 7.70
N ASN A 80 -17.55 7.11 7.36
CA ASN A 80 -18.76 7.84 6.95
C ASN A 80 -18.72 8.26 5.49
N TYR A 81 -17.54 8.19 4.85
CA TYR A 81 -17.31 8.72 3.52
C TYR A 81 -16.40 7.82 2.71
N MET A 82 -16.53 7.94 1.39
CA MET A 82 -15.69 7.31 0.39
C MET A 82 -15.23 8.34 -0.65
N CYS A 83 -13.98 8.24 -1.09
CA CYS A 83 -13.48 8.94 -2.28
C CYS A 83 -13.45 7.94 -3.44
N LYS A 84 -14.26 8.17 -4.47
CA LYS A 84 -14.36 7.27 -5.63
C LYS A 84 -13.32 7.57 -6.70
N GLY A 85 -12.79 6.53 -7.35
CA GLY A 85 -11.89 6.64 -8.50
C GLY A 85 -10.65 7.50 -8.22
N LEU A 86 -10.05 7.36 -7.04
CA LEU A 86 -8.84 8.12 -6.73
C LEU A 86 -7.70 7.55 -7.58
N THR A 87 -7.13 8.35 -8.49
CA THR A 87 -5.97 7.96 -9.30
C THR A 87 -4.66 8.40 -8.66
N TRP A 88 -3.63 7.54 -8.75
CA TRP A 88 -2.27 7.84 -8.32
C TRP A 88 -1.22 7.25 -9.24
N LYS A 89 0.01 7.77 -9.15
CA LYS A 89 1.19 7.21 -9.80
C LYS A 89 2.18 6.67 -8.79
N MET A 90 2.70 5.48 -9.03
CA MET A 90 3.73 4.85 -8.23
C MET A 90 4.68 4.11 -9.18
N GLN A 91 5.99 4.35 -9.06
CA GLN A 91 7.01 3.71 -9.91
C GLN A 91 6.71 3.82 -11.43
N GLY A 92 6.20 4.96 -11.88
CA GLY A 92 5.87 5.20 -13.29
C GLY A 92 4.54 4.60 -13.77
N VAL A 93 3.88 3.75 -12.97
CA VAL A 93 2.60 3.13 -13.29
C VAL A 93 1.45 3.94 -12.67
N THR A 94 0.33 4.02 -13.39
CA THR A 94 -0.89 4.69 -12.93
C THR A 94 -1.89 3.66 -12.42
N PHE A 95 -2.44 3.92 -11.24
CA PHE A 95 -3.42 3.05 -10.57
C PHE A 95 -4.63 3.89 -10.17
N ASP A 96 -5.76 3.24 -9.97
CA ASP A 96 -6.95 3.84 -9.38
C ASP A 96 -7.71 2.83 -8.49
N SER A 97 -8.45 3.36 -7.52
CA SER A 97 -9.35 2.59 -6.66
C SER A 97 -10.21 3.53 -5.83
N ASP A 98 -11.33 3.00 -5.33
CA ASP A 98 -12.16 3.65 -4.32
C ASP A 98 -11.47 3.58 -2.95
N MET A 99 -11.58 4.66 -2.18
CA MET A 99 -10.91 4.79 -0.88
C MET A 99 -11.95 5.06 0.20
N LEU A 100 -11.98 4.22 1.24
CA LEU A 100 -12.70 4.54 2.46
C LEU A 100 -11.96 5.64 3.20
N ILE A 101 -12.72 6.57 3.77
CA ILE A 101 -12.13 7.69 4.50
C ILE A 101 -12.17 7.39 6.00
N LEU A 102 -11.00 7.46 6.63
CA LEU A 102 -10.83 7.24 8.06
C LEU A 102 -9.86 8.28 8.66
N PRO A 103 -10.01 8.67 9.93
CA PRO A 103 -9.02 9.45 10.66
C PRO A 103 -7.89 8.53 11.15
N ILE A 104 -7.02 8.06 10.24
CA ILE A 104 -6.04 7.00 10.54
C ILE A 104 -4.96 7.51 11.48
N GLY A 105 -4.45 8.73 11.26
CA GLY A 105 -3.34 9.30 12.03
C GLY A 105 -2.01 8.58 11.76
N GLY A 106 -0.96 9.33 11.43
CA GLY A 106 0.39 8.78 11.22
C GLY A 106 0.69 8.24 9.81
N CYS A 107 -0.31 7.90 8.99
CA CYS A 107 -0.12 7.59 7.57
C CYS A 107 -1.11 8.36 6.67
N ASN A 108 -0.76 8.55 5.39
CA ASN A 108 -1.65 9.23 4.45
C ASN A 108 -2.64 8.27 3.80
N LYS A 109 -2.19 7.07 3.45
CA LYS A 109 -2.97 6.06 2.71
C LYS A 109 -2.56 4.65 3.11
N VAL A 110 -3.52 3.71 3.07
CA VAL A 110 -3.32 2.27 3.21
C VAL A 110 -3.89 1.57 1.99
N LEU A 111 -3.15 0.65 1.40
CA LEU A 111 -3.62 -0.24 0.34
C LEU A 111 -3.76 -1.67 0.87
N GLY A 112 -4.97 -2.19 0.79
CA GLY A 112 -5.34 -3.57 1.10
C GLY A 112 -5.63 -4.40 -0.16
N ILE A 113 -6.09 -5.64 0.05
CA ILE A 113 -6.46 -6.59 -1.01
C ILE A 113 -7.93 -6.49 -1.41
#